data_AF-A0AAW9I9A2-F1
#
_entry.id   AF-A0AAW9I9A2-F1
#
_cell.length_a   1.000
_cell.length_b   1.000
_cell.length_c   1.000
_cell.angle_alpha   90.00
_cell.angle_beta   90.00
_cell.angle_gamma   90.00
#
_symmetry.space_group_name_H-M   'P 1'
#
loop_
_entity.id
_entity.type
_entity.pdbx_description
1 polymer ?
#
loop_
_entity_poly.entity_id
_entity_poly.type
_entity_poly.pdbx_seq_one_letter_code
_entity_poly.pdbx_strand_id
1 'polypeptide(L)'
;YIYTMAYCLAACKENNKKFVVLDRVNILGGEKVEGNILEESFKTFVGMYPIPIRYGLTIGELAYYFNNELNIGCDLEVIKIEGWERWMLHSDTDLPWISPSPNMPSLSTAILYNGTCLLEGTNISEGRGTTKPFEIVGAPWIDGYELAKRMEEKNINGVKFRPLYYT
;
A
#
# COMPACT_ATOMS: atom_id res chain seq x y z
N TYR A 1 -0.41 2.13 -8.88
CA TYR A 1 -1.04 1.11 -9.76
C TYR A 1 -2.56 1.18 -9.75
N ILE A 2 -3.22 1.17 -8.59
CA ILE A 2 -4.70 1.18 -8.52
C ILE A 2 -5.33 2.39 -9.24
N TYR A 3 -4.71 3.57 -9.19
CA TYR A 3 -5.20 4.74 -9.92
C TYR A 3 -4.89 4.71 -11.43
N THR A 4 -3.81 4.04 -11.82
CA THR A 4 -3.57 3.70 -13.23
C THR A 4 -4.71 2.83 -13.76
N MET A 5 -5.13 1.80 -13.00
CA MET A 5 -6.27 0.97 -13.35
C MET A 5 -7.56 1.80 -13.47
N ALA A 6 -7.82 2.75 -12.56
CA ALA A 6 -8.98 3.63 -12.65
C ALA A 6 -8.99 4.48 -13.93
N TYR A 7 -7.85 5.05 -14.31
CA TYR A 7 -7.74 5.76 -15.59
C TYR A 7 -7.90 4.84 -16.80
N CYS A 8 -7.37 3.62 -16.76
CA CYS A 8 -7.58 2.65 -17.83
C CYS A 8 -9.06 2.24 -17.95
N LEU A 9 -9.77 2.06 -16.83
CA LEU A 9 -11.22 1.81 -16.81
C LEU A 9 -11.98 2.94 -17.52
N ALA A 10 -11.67 4.20 -17.17
CA ALA A 10 -12.29 5.37 -17.81
C ALA A 10 -11.98 5.42 -19.32
N ALA A 11 -10.72 5.24 -19.71
CA ALA A 11 -10.33 5.23 -21.11
C ALA A 11 -11.01 4.09 -21.92
N CYS A 12 -11.13 2.90 -21.32
CA CYS A 12 -11.84 1.79 -21.95
C CYS A 12 -13.33 2.10 -22.14
N LYS A 13 -13.98 2.73 -21.16
CA LYS A 13 -15.36 3.21 -21.30
C LYS A 13 -15.49 4.17 -22.48
N GLU A 14 -14.65 5.19 -22.55
CA GLU A 14 -14.68 6.21 -23.62
C GLU A 14 -14.52 5.61 -25.02
N ASN A 15 -13.81 4.48 -25.12
CA ASN A 15 -13.50 3.81 -26.38
C ASN A 15 -14.36 2.55 -26.64
N ASN A 16 -15.42 2.33 -25.85
CA ASN A 16 -16.27 1.14 -25.93
C ASN A 16 -15.48 -0.17 -25.92
N LYS A 17 -14.49 -0.26 -25.03
CA LYS A 17 -13.67 -1.45 -24.82
C LYS A 17 -14.04 -2.11 -23.50
N LYS A 18 -14.03 -3.44 -23.52
CA LYS A 18 -14.09 -4.25 -22.31
C LYS A 18 -12.78 -4.15 -21.54
N PHE A 19 -12.85 -4.00 -20.23
CA PHE A 19 -11.71 -4.02 -19.33
C PHE A 19 -11.74 -5.30 -18.49
N VAL A 20 -10.67 -6.09 -18.54
CA VAL A 20 -10.57 -7.36 -17.81
C VAL A 20 -9.49 -7.24 -16.75
N VAL A 21 -9.85 -7.47 -15.49
CA VAL A 21 -8.92 -7.53 -14.37
C VAL A 21 -8.67 -8.98 -14.00
N LEU A 22 -7.41 -9.38 -14.09
CA LEU A 22 -6.94 -10.62 -13.46
C LEU A 22 -6.63 -10.29 -12.01
N ASP A 23 -7.51 -10.71 -11.11
CA ASP A 23 -7.42 -10.32 -9.72
C ASP A 23 -6.18 -10.94 -9.05
N ARG A 24 -5.70 -10.30 -7.99
CA ARG A 24 -4.47 -10.68 -7.27
C ARG A 24 -4.63 -10.51 -5.77
N VAL A 25 -3.95 -11.37 -5.03
CA VAL A 25 -3.99 -11.37 -3.56
C VAL A 25 -3.65 -9.98 -3.04
N ASN A 26 -4.41 -9.48 -2.07
CA ASN A 26 -3.96 -8.32 -1.32
C ASN A 26 -2.83 -8.77 -0.40
N ILE A 27 -1.64 -8.20 -0.57
CA ILE A 27 -0.42 -8.59 0.17
C ILE A 27 -0.63 -8.57 1.69
N LEU A 28 -1.50 -7.67 2.15
CA LEU A 28 -1.78 -7.41 3.56
C LEU A 28 -3.15 -7.96 4.00
N GLY A 29 -3.73 -8.87 3.22
CA GLY A 29 -5.06 -9.39 3.48
C GLY A 29 -6.17 -8.37 3.20
N GLY A 30 -7.41 -8.83 3.36
CA GLY A 30 -8.64 -8.06 3.16
C GLY A 30 -9.42 -7.74 4.44
N GLU A 31 -8.93 -8.10 5.62
CA GLU A 31 -9.69 -7.85 6.87
C GLU A 31 -9.46 -6.47 7.47
N LYS A 32 -8.23 -5.97 7.39
CA LYS A 32 -7.85 -4.73 8.06
C LYS A 32 -8.02 -3.53 7.13
N VAL A 33 -8.68 -2.50 7.68
CA VAL A 33 -8.86 -1.19 7.06
C VAL A 33 -8.33 -0.14 8.02
N GLU A 34 -7.33 0.64 7.59
CA GLU A 34 -6.56 1.53 8.46
C GLU A 34 -6.21 2.84 7.75
N GLY A 35 -6.16 3.94 8.51
CA GLY A 35 -5.83 5.28 8.01
C GLY A 35 -7.05 6.17 7.78
N ASN A 36 -6.79 7.46 7.57
CA ASN A 36 -7.83 8.44 7.25
C ASN A 36 -8.36 8.22 5.83
N ILE A 37 -9.60 8.66 5.59
CA ILE A 37 -10.15 8.79 4.25
C ILE A 37 -9.58 10.06 3.63
N LEU A 38 -9.22 9.99 2.35
CA LEU A 38 -8.74 11.15 1.59
C LEU A 38 -9.81 12.24 1.52
N GLU A 39 -9.46 13.46 1.91
CA GLU A 39 -10.28 14.64 1.68
C GLU A 39 -10.11 15.13 0.23
N GLU A 40 -11.20 15.57 -0.40
CA GLU A 40 -11.21 15.97 -1.82
C GLU A 40 -10.19 17.08 -2.13
N SER A 41 -9.91 17.97 -1.16
CA SER A 41 -8.92 19.05 -1.28
C SER A 41 -7.48 18.55 -1.43
N PHE A 42 -7.16 17.33 -0.98
CA PHE A 42 -5.83 16.72 -1.07
C PHE A 42 -5.69 15.73 -2.23
N LYS A 43 -6.68 15.68 -3.12
CA LYS A 43 -6.71 14.75 -4.23
C LYS A 43 -5.57 14.99 -5.22
N THR A 44 -4.83 13.92 -5.49
CA THR A 44 -3.71 13.87 -6.44
C THR A 44 -3.66 12.49 -7.11
N PHE A 45 -2.67 12.25 -7.97
CA PHE A 45 -2.46 10.91 -8.55
C PHE A 45 -2.00 9.86 -7.53
N VAL A 46 -1.42 10.27 -6.38
CA VAL A 46 -0.98 9.35 -5.31
C VAL A 46 -2.03 9.17 -4.21
N GLY A 47 -3.14 9.88 -4.31
CA GLY A 47 -4.34 9.72 -3.48
C GLY A 47 -5.50 10.34 -4.23
N MET A 48 -6.29 9.54 -4.96
CA MET A 48 -7.27 10.04 -5.93
C MET A 48 -8.71 9.86 -5.49
N TYR A 49 -8.99 8.83 -4.70
CA TYR A 49 -10.34 8.44 -4.32
C TYR A 49 -10.46 8.35 -2.79
N PRO A 50 -11.68 8.51 -2.25
CA PRO A 50 -11.93 8.46 -0.82
C PRO A 50 -11.85 7.02 -0.29
N ILE A 51 -10.63 6.46 -0.32
CA ILE A 51 -10.29 5.17 0.26
C ILE A 51 -9.22 5.40 1.35
N PRO A 52 -9.19 4.58 2.40
CA PRO A 52 -8.16 4.70 3.43
C PRO A 52 -6.82 4.17 2.93
N ILE A 53 -5.73 4.52 3.63
CA ILE A 53 -4.35 4.14 3.28
C ILE A 53 -4.25 2.63 3.08
N ARG A 54 -4.76 1.85 4.05
CA ARG A 54 -4.97 0.42 3.91
C ARG A 54 -6.46 0.18 3.70
N TYR A 55 -6.83 -0.12 2.47
CA TYR A 55 -8.21 -0.28 2.03
C TYR A 55 -8.76 -1.71 2.14
N GLY A 56 -7.89 -2.72 2.33
CA GLY A 56 -8.32 -4.10 2.55
C GLY A 56 -9.09 -4.73 1.40
N LEU A 57 -8.90 -4.28 0.15
CA LEU A 57 -9.59 -4.83 -1.02
C LEU A 57 -8.58 -5.45 -1.99
N THR A 58 -8.99 -6.46 -2.74
CA THR A 58 -8.20 -6.92 -3.89
C THR A 58 -8.23 -5.89 -5.02
N ILE A 59 -7.39 -6.05 -6.05
CA ILE A 59 -7.42 -5.14 -7.20
C ILE A 59 -8.71 -5.29 -8.01
N GLY A 60 -9.29 -6.49 -8.07
CA GLY A 60 -10.59 -6.77 -8.66
C GLY A 60 -11.74 -6.12 -7.89
N GLU A 61 -11.72 -6.21 -6.56
CA GLU A 61 -12.69 -5.51 -5.70
C GLU A 61 -12.60 -3.99 -5.85
N LEU A 62 -11.38 -3.44 -5.91
CA LEU A 62 -11.16 -2.02 -6.21
C LEU A 62 -11.63 -1.63 -7.61
N ALA A 63 -11.49 -2.51 -8.61
CA ALA A 63 -11.97 -2.24 -9.96
C ALA A 63 -13.50 -2.08 -9.96
N TYR A 64 -14.23 -2.96 -9.27
CA TYR A 64 -15.67 -2.82 -9.10
C TYR A 64 -16.03 -1.55 -8.33
N TYR A 65 -15.34 -1.29 -7.21
CA TYR A 65 -15.56 -0.09 -6.41
C TYR A 65 -15.38 1.17 -7.26
N PHE A 66 -14.26 1.31 -7.98
CA PHE A 66 -14.03 2.46 -8.85
C PHE A 66 -15.02 2.54 -10.02
N ASN A 67 -15.37 1.41 -10.65
CA ASN A 67 -16.31 1.44 -11.78
C ASN A 67 -17.70 1.94 -11.36
N ASN A 68 -18.12 1.60 -10.14
CA ASN A 68 -19.42 1.95 -9.57
C ASN A 68 -19.43 3.32 -8.89
N GLU A 69 -18.56 3.56 -7.90
CA GLU A 69 -18.54 4.78 -7.09
C GLU A 69 -18.19 6.03 -7.90
N LEU A 70 -17.41 5.85 -8.97
CA LEU A 70 -17.04 6.94 -9.87
C LEU A 70 -17.96 7.05 -11.07
N ASN A 71 -19.00 6.21 -11.14
CA ASN A 71 -19.94 6.14 -12.24
C ASN A 71 -19.24 6.03 -13.62
N ILE A 72 -18.11 5.31 -13.69
CA ILE A 72 -17.39 5.10 -14.96
C ILE A 72 -18.27 4.26 -15.89
N GLY A 73 -18.85 3.17 -15.38
CA GLY A 73 -19.75 2.30 -16.15
C GLY A 73 -19.07 1.64 -17.36
N CYS A 74 -17.78 1.29 -17.23
CA CYS A 74 -17.05 0.45 -18.18
C CYS A 74 -17.62 -0.97 -18.18
N ASP A 75 -17.57 -1.66 -19.33
CA ASP A 75 -17.78 -3.12 -19.41
C ASP A 75 -16.60 -3.81 -18.71
N LEU A 76 -16.78 -4.11 -17.43
CA LEU A 76 -15.76 -4.65 -16.54
C LEU A 76 -16.02 -6.13 -16.27
N GLU A 77 -15.01 -6.96 -16.53
CA GLU A 77 -14.93 -8.33 -16.06
C GLU A 77 -13.77 -8.49 -15.09
N VAL A 78 -14.02 -9.14 -13.95
CA VAL A 78 -12.98 -9.50 -12.98
C VAL A 78 -12.88 -11.02 -12.93
N ILE A 79 -11.71 -11.53 -13.29
CA ILE A 79 -11.37 -12.95 -13.10
C ILE A 79 -10.90 -13.09 -11.65
N LYS A 80 -11.77 -13.68 -10.82
CA LYS A 80 -11.55 -13.82 -9.38
C LYS A 80 -10.40 -14.79 -9.09
N ILE A 81 -9.69 -14.50 -8.00
CA ILE A 81 -8.71 -15.42 -7.42
C ILE A 81 -9.48 -16.58 -6.78
N GLU A 82 -8.92 -17.79 -6.86
CA GLU A 82 -9.42 -18.97 -6.17
C GLU A 82 -8.52 -19.29 -4.96
N GLY A 83 -9.11 -19.83 -3.89
CA GLY A 83 -8.38 -20.31 -2.71
C GLY A 83 -7.80 -19.22 -1.79
N TRP A 84 -7.92 -17.94 -2.14
CA TRP A 84 -7.55 -16.84 -1.24
C TRP A 84 -8.73 -16.47 -0.34
N GLU A 85 -8.48 -16.42 0.96
CA GLU A 85 -9.42 -15.91 1.96
C GLU A 85 -8.93 -14.56 2.51
N ARG A 86 -9.86 -13.71 2.98
CA ARG A 86 -9.51 -12.33 3.36
C ARG A 86 -8.51 -12.22 4.51
N TRP A 87 -8.46 -13.21 5.40
CA TRP A 87 -7.46 -13.23 6.48
C TRP A 87 -6.05 -13.54 5.98
N MET A 88 -5.91 -14.17 4.81
CA MET A 88 -4.61 -14.58 4.27
C MET A 88 -3.78 -13.37 3.87
N LEU A 89 -2.60 -13.27 4.47
CA LEU A 89 -1.52 -12.41 4.00
C LEU A 89 -0.78 -13.11 2.87
N HIS A 90 0.08 -12.37 2.15
CA HIS A 90 0.95 -13.00 1.15
C HIS A 90 1.82 -14.12 1.74
N SER A 91 2.23 -14.01 3.02
CA SER A 91 3.00 -15.05 3.72
C SER A 91 2.25 -16.36 3.92
N ASP A 92 0.92 -16.34 3.84
CA ASP A 92 0.07 -17.52 3.99
C ASP A 92 -0.17 -18.23 2.64
N THR A 93 0.38 -17.69 1.55
CA THR A 93 0.30 -18.25 0.20
C THR A 93 1.62 -18.90 -0.22
N ASP A 94 1.58 -19.74 -1.24
CA ASP A 94 2.77 -20.34 -1.88
C ASP A 94 3.34 -19.49 -3.03
N LEU A 95 2.81 -18.27 -3.22
CA LEU A 95 3.23 -17.38 -4.29
C LEU A 95 4.64 -16.82 -4.05
N PRO A 96 5.49 -16.73 -5.09
CA PRO A 96 6.79 -16.10 -4.97
C PRO A 96 6.64 -14.59 -4.78
N TRP A 97 7.47 -14.01 -3.92
CA TRP A 97 7.57 -12.57 -3.82
C TRP A 97 8.29 -12.00 -5.05
N ILE A 98 7.57 -11.20 -5.83
CA ILE A 98 8.13 -10.39 -6.91
C ILE A 98 8.03 -8.94 -6.50
N SER A 99 9.17 -8.28 -6.34
CA SER A 99 9.24 -6.87 -5.92
C SER A 99 8.38 -5.99 -6.84
N PRO A 100 7.28 -5.40 -6.35
CA PRO A 100 6.40 -4.60 -7.19
C PRO A 100 7.03 -3.26 -7.58
N SER A 101 8.06 -2.81 -6.86
CA SER A 101 8.88 -1.65 -7.22
C SER A 101 10.32 -1.82 -6.69
N PRO A 102 11.30 -1.03 -7.16
CA PRO A 102 12.69 -1.15 -6.73
C PRO A 102 12.90 -1.02 -5.21
N ASN A 103 12.11 -0.18 -4.56
CA ASN A 103 12.18 0.06 -3.11
C ASN A 103 11.16 -0.79 -2.31
N MET A 104 10.56 -1.80 -2.94
CA MET A 104 9.68 -2.75 -2.28
C MET A 104 10.25 -4.18 -2.37
N PRO A 105 11.45 -4.44 -1.82
CA PRO A 105 12.18 -5.68 -2.05
C PRO A 105 11.62 -6.88 -1.27
N SER A 106 10.81 -6.65 -0.23
CA SER A 106 10.36 -7.73 0.65
C SER A 106 8.92 -7.54 1.15
N LEU A 107 8.31 -8.63 1.63
CA LEU A 107 7.01 -8.59 2.30
C LEU A 107 7.05 -7.71 3.56
N SER A 108 8.14 -7.75 4.34
CA SER A 108 8.33 -6.90 5.52
C SER A 108 8.27 -5.41 5.15
N THR A 109 8.90 -5.03 4.03
CA THR A 109 8.80 -3.68 3.48
C THR A 109 7.35 -3.30 3.18
N ALA A 110 6.58 -4.19 2.54
CA ALA A 110 5.18 -3.91 2.18
C ALA A 110 4.26 -3.74 3.39
N ILE A 111 4.51 -4.49 4.47
CA ILE A 111 3.79 -4.34 5.74
C ILE A 111 4.03 -2.94 6.32
N LEU A 112 5.30 -2.52 6.41
CA LEU A 112 5.68 -1.25 7.04
C LEU A 112 5.35 -0.03 6.17
N TYR A 113 5.33 -0.18 4.85
CA TYR A 113 5.09 0.90 3.89
C TYR A 113 3.86 1.75 4.22
N ASN A 114 2.76 1.16 4.69
CA ASN A 114 1.54 1.91 5.04
C ASN A 114 1.74 2.93 6.17
N GLY A 115 2.73 2.71 7.04
CA GLY A 115 3.07 3.64 8.12
C GLY A 115 4.28 4.50 7.76
N THR A 116 5.37 3.88 7.33
CA THR A 116 6.66 4.58 7.19
C THR A 116 6.76 5.41 5.91
N CYS A 117 5.98 5.10 4.86
CA CYS A 117 5.91 5.94 3.66
C CYS A 117 5.33 7.33 3.97
N LEU A 118 4.58 7.52 5.06
CA LEU A 118 4.06 8.83 5.45
C LEU A 118 5.18 9.84 5.76
N LEU A 119 6.38 9.35 6.09
CA LEU A 119 7.56 10.19 6.31
C LEU A 119 8.07 10.85 5.02
N GLU A 120 7.67 10.37 3.83
CA GLU A 120 8.01 11.01 2.55
C GLU A 120 7.51 12.46 2.47
N GLY A 121 6.46 12.80 3.23
CA GLY A 121 5.97 14.17 3.37
C GLY A 121 6.79 15.05 4.31
N THR A 122 7.91 14.56 4.82
CA THR A 122 8.77 15.22 5.81
C THR A 122 10.22 15.32 5.32
N ASN A 123 11.13 15.84 6.16
CA ASN A 123 12.56 15.84 5.91
C ASN A 123 13.32 14.67 6.60
N ILE A 124 12.59 13.64 7.03
CA ILE A 124 13.13 12.42 7.64
C ILE A 124 13.21 11.36 6.54
N SER A 125 14.30 10.59 6.52
CA SER A 125 14.47 9.47 5.59
C SER A 125 13.66 8.26 6.08
N GLU A 126 12.84 7.67 5.20
CA GLU A 126 12.27 6.33 5.39
C GLU A 126 13.18 5.20 4.88
N GLY A 127 14.50 5.41 4.80
CA GLY A 127 15.46 4.35 4.49
C GLY A 127 15.63 4.01 3.01
N ARG A 128 14.94 4.70 2.09
CA ARG A 128 15.27 4.62 0.65
C ARG A 128 16.75 4.98 0.43
N GLY A 129 17.42 4.23 -0.45
CA GLY A 129 18.87 4.33 -0.67
C GLY A 129 19.70 3.36 0.17
N THR A 130 19.08 2.66 1.12
CA THR A 130 19.72 1.57 1.89
C THR A 130 19.26 0.19 1.41
N THR A 131 19.74 -0.88 2.05
CA THR A 131 19.29 -2.27 1.78
C THR A 131 17.93 -2.61 2.42
N LYS A 132 17.36 -1.71 3.22
CA LYS A 132 16.10 -1.91 3.96
C LYS A 132 15.18 -0.68 3.87
N PRO A 133 14.72 -0.32 2.65
CA PRO A 133 13.77 0.78 2.49
C PRO A 133 12.52 0.54 3.34
N PHE A 134 11.93 1.59 3.89
CA PHE A 134 10.73 1.63 4.75
C PHE A 134 10.82 0.88 6.08
N GLU A 135 11.89 0.12 6.33
CA GLU A 135 12.17 -0.52 7.63
C GLU A 135 13.12 0.34 8.49
N ILE A 136 13.70 1.40 7.91
CA ILE A 136 14.62 2.33 8.57
C ILE A 136 13.98 3.72 8.61
N VAL A 137 14.14 4.40 9.74
CA VAL A 137 13.71 5.79 9.92
C VAL A 137 14.88 6.57 10.55
N GLY A 138 15.24 7.70 9.96
CA GLY A 138 16.31 8.52 10.52
C GLY A 138 16.58 9.83 9.78
N ALA A 139 17.39 10.67 10.38
CA ALA A 139 17.92 11.90 9.79
C ALA A 139 19.25 12.26 10.48
N PRO A 140 20.13 13.05 9.85
CA PRO A 140 21.45 13.38 10.41
C PRO A 140 21.42 14.05 11.80
N TRP A 141 20.29 14.66 12.16
CA TRP A 141 20.07 15.37 13.42
C TRP A 141 19.31 14.54 14.47
N ILE A 142 18.95 13.28 14.16
CA ILE A 142 18.26 12.38 15.09
C ILE A 142 19.27 11.54 15.85
N ASP A 143 19.19 11.56 17.18
CA ASP A 143 19.83 10.55 18.02
C ASP A 143 19.02 9.24 17.97
N GLY A 144 19.61 8.21 17.35
CA GLY A 144 18.95 6.92 17.16
C GLY A 144 18.65 6.17 18.46
N TYR A 145 19.47 6.32 19.52
CA TYR A 145 19.21 5.68 20.80
C TYR A 145 18.06 6.34 21.55
N GLU A 146 18.04 7.68 21.57
CA GLU A 146 16.96 8.42 22.20
C GLU A 146 15.63 8.22 21.45
N LEU A 147 15.64 8.20 20.11
CA LEU A 147 14.44 7.87 19.33
C LEU A 147 13.96 6.44 19.63
N ALA A 148 14.84 5.45 19.57
CA ALA A 148 14.45 4.06 19.83
C ALA A 148 13.87 3.88 21.24
N LYS A 149 14.47 4.51 22.26
CA LYS A 149 13.97 4.49 23.63
C LYS A 149 12.55 5.09 23.72
N ARG A 150 12.34 6.29 23.17
CA ARG A 150 11.02 6.95 23.17
C ARG A 150 9.95 6.14 22.45
N MET A 151 10.33 5.42 21.39
CA MET A 151 9.41 4.58 20.64
C MET A 151 9.09 3.27 21.37
N GLU A 152 10.06 2.63 22.04
CA GLU A 152 9.79 1.47 22.91
C GLU A 152 8.83 1.83 24.06
N GLU A 153 8.94 3.03 24.64
CA GLU A 153 8.03 3.52 25.69
C GLU A 153 6.56 3.62 25.23
N LYS A 154 6.30 3.66 23.92
CA LYS A 154 4.94 3.61 23.36
C LYS A 154 4.28 2.24 23.47
N ASN A 155 5.04 1.18 23.77
CA ASN A 155 4.55 -0.19 23.94
C ASN A 155 3.62 -0.66 22.79
N ILE A 156 4.01 -0.36 21.56
CA ILE A 156 3.24 -0.72 20.37
C ILE A 156 3.31 -2.24 20.18
N ASN A 157 2.14 -2.90 20.22
CA ASN A 157 2.08 -4.35 20.10
C ASN A 157 2.64 -4.84 18.75
N GLY A 158 3.49 -5.87 18.80
CA GLY A 158 4.08 -6.47 17.61
C GLY A 158 5.21 -5.66 16.94
N VAL A 159 5.66 -4.56 17.55
CA VAL A 159 6.72 -3.70 17.00
C VAL A 159 7.91 -3.63 17.96
N LYS A 160 9.12 -3.61 17.39
CA LYS A 160 10.37 -3.36 18.11
C LYS A 160 11.21 -2.32 17.39
N PHE A 161 11.83 -1.44 18.15
CA PHE A 161 12.68 -0.35 17.67
C PHE A 161 14.12 -0.63 18.06
N ARG A 162 14.99 -0.70 17.04
CA ARG A 162 16.42 -0.91 17.23
C ARG A 162 17.17 0.33 16.76
N PRO A 163 18.02 0.95 17.59
CA PRO A 163 18.85 2.06 17.13
C PRO A 163 19.81 1.59 16.03
N LEU A 164 20.07 2.46 15.05
CA LEU A 164 20.96 2.16 13.94
C LEU A 164 21.67 3.42 13.45
N TYR A 165 22.79 3.23 12.77
CA TYR A 165 23.53 4.26 12.04
C TYR A 165 23.68 3.81 10.59
N TYR A 166 23.52 4.74 9.66
CA TYR A 166 23.63 4.50 8.23
C TYR A 166 24.13 5.76 7.53
N THR A 167 24.64 5.60 6.31
CA THR A 167 25.17 6.66 5.46
C THR A 167 24.39 6.73 4.16
#